data_AF-F0WU43-F1
#
_entry.id   AF-F0WU43-F1
#
_cell.length_a   1.000
_cell.length_b   1.000
_cell.length_c   1.000
_cell.angle_alpha   90.00
_cell.angle_beta   90.00
_cell.angle_gamma   90.00
#
_symmetry.space_group_name_H-M   'P 1'
#
loop_
_entity.id
_entity.type
_entity.pdbx_description
1 polymer ?
#
loop_
_entity_poly.entity_id
_entity_poly.type
_entity_poly.pdbx_seq_one_letter_code
_entity_poly.pdbx_strand_id
1 'polypeptide(L)'
;MQNHTLTTLANRGGIKTDVKEYDGSEAKSLLKCFCEMDQAKIARQYTDERIQVSFMMSKLTGRAYSWAYGPLLPDPNSFPTIAILNEKLRLTFEPPQNELEPAWNSSVSTKAKTR
;
A
#
# COMPACT_ATOMS: atom_id res chain seq x y z
N MET A 1 22.45 12.18 -32.07
CA MET A 1 22.04 11.65 -30.74
C MET A 1 20.91 12.55 -30.28
N GLN A 2 19.66 12.10 -30.36
CA GLN A 2 18.49 12.94 -30.05
C GLN A 2 18.10 12.75 -28.59
N ASN A 3 18.17 13.84 -27.85
CA ASN A 3 17.82 13.99 -26.44
C ASN A 3 16.30 14.20 -26.33
N HIS A 4 15.59 13.21 -25.82
CA HIS A 4 14.15 13.26 -25.62
C HIS A 4 13.84 14.02 -24.34
N THR A 5 13.36 15.25 -24.48
CA THR A 5 12.78 16.05 -23.41
C THR A 5 11.51 15.37 -22.91
N LEU A 6 11.46 14.96 -21.64
CA LEU A 6 10.21 14.48 -21.03
C LEU A 6 9.28 15.68 -20.82
N THR A 7 8.32 15.83 -21.72
CA THR A 7 7.26 16.84 -21.65
C THR A 7 6.37 16.57 -20.44
N THR A 8 6.45 17.47 -19.45
CA THR A 8 5.47 17.62 -18.36
C THR A 8 4.06 17.70 -18.93
N LEU A 9 3.27 16.66 -18.73
CA LEU A 9 1.86 16.63 -19.12
C LEU A 9 1.08 17.65 -18.29
N ALA A 10 0.45 18.56 -19.03
CA ALA A 10 -0.40 19.62 -18.55
C ALA A 10 -1.40 19.14 -17.48
N ASN A 11 -1.39 19.88 -16.37
CA ASN A 11 -2.46 19.94 -15.38
C ASN A 11 -3.75 20.45 -16.06
N ARG A 12 -4.53 19.56 -16.69
CA ARG A 12 -5.93 19.83 -17.03
C ARG A 12 -6.73 19.69 -15.75
N GLY A 13 -7.48 20.72 -15.37
CA GLY A 13 -8.20 20.91 -14.10
C GLY A 13 -9.19 19.81 -13.69
N GLY A 14 -8.70 18.59 -13.48
CA GLY A 14 -9.37 17.50 -12.78
C GLY A 14 -8.85 17.42 -11.35
N ILE A 15 -9.70 16.93 -10.45
CA ILE A 15 -9.35 16.68 -9.05
C ILE A 15 -8.03 15.90 -9.02
N LYS A 16 -7.02 16.46 -8.33
CA LYS A 16 -5.68 15.85 -8.20
C LYS A 16 -5.80 14.58 -7.36
N THR A 17 -6.13 13.49 -8.04
CA THR A 17 -6.28 12.12 -7.50
C THR A 17 -4.93 11.42 -7.56
N ASP A 18 -3.87 12.13 -7.15
CA ASP A 18 -2.53 11.58 -7.13
C ASP A 18 -2.40 10.67 -5.92
N VAL A 19 -2.37 9.37 -6.18
CA VAL A 19 -2.08 8.36 -5.17
C VAL A 19 -0.57 8.32 -5.00
N LYS A 20 -0.09 8.50 -3.78
CA LYS A 20 1.32 8.45 -3.45
C LYS A 20 1.86 7.04 -3.65
N GLU A 21 3.10 6.99 -4.12
CA GLU A 21 3.83 5.74 -4.27
C GLU A 21 4.15 5.11 -2.90
N TYR A 22 4.01 3.80 -2.84
CA TYR A 22 4.36 2.99 -1.68
C TYR A 22 5.56 2.09 -2.01
N ASP A 23 6.65 2.25 -1.27
CA ASP A 23 7.91 1.56 -1.53
C ASP A 23 8.12 0.29 -0.68
N GLY A 24 7.18 -0.05 0.19
CA GLY A 24 7.35 -1.15 1.15
C GLY A 24 8.18 -0.77 2.38
N SER A 25 8.36 0.51 2.66
CA SER A 25 8.95 1.00 3.92
C SER A 25 7.87 1.25 4.99
N GLU A 26 8.24 1.10 6.25
CA GLU A 26 7.40 1.49 7.39
C GLU A 26 7.26 3.00 7.53
N ALA A 27 8.18 3.77 6.95
CA ALA A 27 8.14 5.23 6.93
C ALA A 27 6.94 5.79 6.12
N LYS A 28 6.43 5.01 5.16
CA LYS A 28 5.23 5.34 4.40
C LYS A 28 4.04 4.51 4.89
N SER A 29 2.92 5.17 5.15
CA SER A 29 1.70 4.48 5.58
C SER A 29 1.05 3.73 4.42
N LEU A 30 1.04 2.40 4.49
CA LEU A 30 0.31 1.54 3.56
C LEU A 30 -1.20 1.82 3.58
N LEU A 31 -1.77 2.03 4.78
CA LEU A 31 -3.19 2.37 4.95
C LEU A 31 -3.55 3.70 4.26
N LYS A 32 -2.66 4.70 4.30
CA LYS A 32 -2.85 5.95 3.57
C LYS A 32 -2.87 5.71 2.05
N CYS A 33 -1.99 4.86 1.54
CA CYS A 33 -1.97 4.50 0.12
C CYS A 33 -3.31 3.86 -0.30
N PHE A 34 -3.86 2.95 0.51
CA PHE A 34 -5.19 2.36 0.25
C PHE A 34 -6.32 3.39 0.26
N CYS A 35 -6.32 4.31 1.23
CA CYS A 35 -7.34 5.36 1.30
C CYS A 35 -7.28 6.28 0.06
N GLU A 36 -6.08 6.72 -0.34
CA GLU A 36 -5.89 7.51 -1.56
C GLU A 36 -6.31 6.73 -2.82
N MET A 37 -6.04 5.42 -2.86
CA MET A 37 -6.46 4.52 -3.93
C MET A 37 -7.98 4.43 -4.04
N ASP A 38 -8.71 4.30 -2.93
CA ASP A 38 -10.17 4.27 -2.95
C ASP A 38 -10.78 5.59 -3.43
N GLN A 39 -10.21 6.73 -3.02
CA GLN A 39 -10.62 8.04 -3.54
C GLN A 39 -10.37 8.16 -5.05
N ALA A 40 -9.21 7.67 -5.51
CA ALA A 40 -8.86 7.62 -6.91
C ALA A 40 -9.80 6.72 -7.72
N LYS A 41 -10.19 5.56 -7.18
CA LYS A 41 -11.13 4.64 -7.83
C LYS A 41 -12.49 5.28 -8.03
N ILE A 42 -13.02 5.97 -7.02
CA ILE A 42 -14.30 6.69 -7.10
C ILE A 42 -14.21 7.80 -8.14
N ALA A 43 -13.19 8.65 -8.06
CA ALA A 43 -13.05 9.80 -8.94
C ALA A 43 -12.80 9.43 -10.41
N ARG A 44 -12.09 8.32 -10.66
CA ARG A 44 -11.80 7.82 -12.01
C ARG A 44 -12.81 6.79 -12.52
N GLN A 45 -13.80 6.43 -11.69
CA GLN A 45 -14.83 5.43 -12.00
C GLN A 45 -14.25 4.09 -12.45
N TYR A 46 -13.19 3.62 -11.77
CA TYR A 46 -12.62 2.31 -12.04
C TYR A 46 -13.53 1.23 -11.47
N THR A 47 -14.37 0.65 -12.32
CA THR A 47 -15.28 -0.45 -11.97
C THR A 47 -14.65 -1.82 -12.21
N ASP A 48 -13.74 -1.93 -13.17
CA ASP A 48 -13.05 -3.17 -13.51
C ASP A 48 -11.92 -3.48 -12.52
N GLU A 49 -11.93 -4.69 -11.95
CA GLU A 49 -10.93 -5.13 -10.95
C GLU A 49 -9.51 -5.22 -11.51
N ARG A 50 -9.33 -5.59 -12.78
CA ARG A 50 -8.01 -5.66 -13.44
C ARG A 50 -7.42 -4.26 -13.58
N ILE A 51 -8.25 -3.26 -13.90
CA ILE A 51 -7.83 -1.86 -13.96
C ILE A 51 -7.41 -1.38 -12.57
N GLN A 52 -8.17 -1.72 -11.53
CA GLN A 52 -7.84 -1.37 -10.16
C GLN A 52 -6.52 -2.02 -9.70
N VAL A 53 -6.33 -3.32 -9.96
CA VAL A 53 -5.09 -4.03 -9.64
C VAL A 53 -3.91 -3.40 -10.38
N SER A 54 -4.02 -3.18 -11.69
CA SER A 54 -2.96 -2.57 -12.50
C SER A 54 -2.62 -1.16 -12.01
N PHE A 55 -3.63 -0.37 -11.64
CA PHE A 55 -3.42 0.96 -11.10
C PHE A 55 -2.70 0.91 -9.74
N MET A 56 -3.09 0.01 -8.82
CA MET A 56 -2.38 -0.16 -7.55
C MET A 56 -0.94 -0.60 -7.74
N MET A 57 -0.70 -1.57 -8.64
CA MET A 57 0.63 -2.03 -9.00
C MET A 57 1.51 -0.90 -9.53
N SER A 58 0.95 0.04 -10.30
CA SER A 58 1.67 1.22 -10.79
C SER A 58 2.11 2.19 -9.68
N LYS A 59 1.53 2.07 -8.49
CA LYS A 59 1.86 2.86 -7.29
C LYS A 59 2.82 2.13 -6.35
N LEU A 60 3.13 0.87 -6.61
CA LEU A 60 4.16 0.15 -5.87
C LEU A 60 5.53 0.47 -6.45
N THR A 61 6.46 0.81 -5.57
CA THR A 61 7.87 1.03 -5.90
C THR A 61 8.75 0.23 -4.95
N GLY A 62 10.07 0.27 -5.15
CA GLY A 62 11.05 -0.31 -4.23
C GLY A 62 10.77 -1.77 -3.86
N ARG A 63 10.70 -2.07 -2.55
CA ARG A 63 10.49 -3.42 -2.05
C ARG A 63 9.07 -3.94 -2.32
N ALA A 64 8.06 -3.07 -2.24
CA ALA A 64 6.68 -3.46 -2.53
C ALA A 64 6.51 -3.90 -3.99
N TYR A 65 7.15 -3.19 -4.91
CA TYR A 65 7.17 -3.57 -6.33
C TYR A 65 7.85 -4.93 -6.53
N SER A 66 9.07 -5.11 -6.03
CA SER A 66 9.80 -6.37 -6.18
C SER A 66 9.07 -7.56 -5.57
N TRP A 67 8.44 -7.37 -4.41
CA TRP A 67 7.62 -8.40 -3.77
C TRP A 67 6.40 -8.78 -4.62
N ALA A 68 5.68 -7.80 -5.17
CA ALA A 68 4.47 -8.06 -5.94
C ALA A 68 4.74 -8.83 -7.24
N TYR A 69 5.93 -8.68 -7.84
CA TYR A 69 6.32 -9.46 -9.01
C TYR A 69 6.61 -10.94 -8.69
N GLY A 70 6.98 -11.27 -7.45
CA GLY A 70 7.26 -12.65 -7.05
C GLY A 70 6.10 -13.60 -7.37
N PRO A 71 4.87 -13.33 -6.88
CA PRO A 71 3.68 -14.12 -7.24
C PRO A 71 3.28 -14.00 -8.72
N LEU A 72 3.46 -12.82 -9.35
CA LEU A 72 3.03 -12.60 -10.75
C LEU A 72 3.82 -13.39 -11.80
N LEU A 73 5.10 -13.67 -11.54
CA LEU A 73 5.96 -14.42 -12.46
C LEU A 73 5.45 -15.84 -12.75
N PRO A 74 5.11 -16.67 -11.75
CA PRO A 74 4.56 -18.01 -11.99
C PRO A 74 3.07 -17.98 -12.36
N ASP A 75 2.31 -16.97 -11.93
CA ASP A 75 0.88 -16.84 -12.23
C ASP A 75 0.49 -15.36 -12.45
N PRO A 76 0.24 -14.94 -13.72
CA PRO A 76 -0.25 -13.61 -14.04
C PRO A 76 -1.58 -13.25 -13.37
N ASN A 77 -2.32 -14.25 -12.88
CA ASN A 77 -3.59 -14.08 -12.17
C ASN A 77 -3.45 -14.12 -10.64
N SER A 78 -2.24 -14.04 -10.09
CA SER A 78 -1.96 -14.06 -8.64
C SER A 78 -2.71 -13.00 -7.80
N PHE A 79 -3.19 -11.95 -8.47
CA PHE A 79 -4.01 -10.89 -7.90
C PHE A 79 -5.26 -10.68 -8.78
N PRO A 80 -6.32 -11.51 -8.60
CA PRO A 80 -7.50 -11.40 -9.43
C PRO A 80 -8.37 -10.18 -9.05
N THR A 81 -8.29 -9.73 -7.80
CA THR A 81 -9.02 -8.57 -7.28
C THR A 81 -8.10 -7.63 -6.50
N ILE A 82 -8.48 -6.36 -6.41
CA ILE A 82 -7.74 -5.37 -5.60
C ILE A 82 -7.76 -5.71 -4.10
N ALA A 83 -8.83 -6.37 -3.63
CA ALA A 83 -8.96 -6.78 -2.24
C ALA A 83 -7.89 -7.79 -1.85
N ILE A 84 -7.66 -8.80 -2.71
CA ILE A 84 -6.62 -9.82 -2.50
C ILE A 84 -5.22 -9.20 -2.52
N LEU A 85 -4.96 -8.24 -3.42
CA LEU A 85 -3.69 -7.52 -3.44
C LEU A 85 -3.47 -6.74 -2.15
N ASN A 86 -4.48 -5.98 -1.70
CA ASN A 86 -4.39 -5.17 -0.48
C ASN A 86 -4.20 -6.03 0.77
N GLU A 87 -4.89 -7.17 0.87
CA GLU A 87 -4.73 -8.12 1.96
C GLU A 87 -3.30 -8.67 2.02
N LYS A 88 -2.78 -9.16 0.90
CA LYS A 88 -1.40 -9.69 0.83
C LYS A 88 -0.36 -8.62 1.14
N LEU A 89 -0.58 -7.38 0.72
CA LEU A 89 0.28 -6.24 1.06
C LEU A 89 0.28 -5.98 2.58
N ARG A 90 -0.88 -6.00 3.24
CA ARG A 90 -0.96 -5.86 4.71
C ARG A 90 -0.20 -6.97 5.41
N LEU A 91 -0.45 -8.23 5.05
CA LEU A 91 0.21 -9.38 5.65
C LEU A 91 1.74 -9.35 5.51
N THR A 92 2.25 -8.71 4.46
CA THR A 92 3.69 -8.66 4.18
C THR A 92 4.37 -7.45 4.82
N PHE A 93 3.71 -6.28 4.81
CA PHE A 93 4.34 -5.00 5.14
C PHE A 93 3.78 -4.31 6.39
N GLU A 94 2.68 -4.80 6.96
CA GLU A 94 2.17 -4.30 8.23
C GLU A 94 2.94 -5.00 9.37
N PRO A 95 3.50 -4.25 10.33
CA PRO A 95 4.18 -4.85 11.47
C PRO A 95 3.18 -5.70 12.28
N PRO A 96 3.62 -6.83 12.87
CA PRO A 96 2.77 -7.63 13.72
C PRO A 96 2.28 -6.80 14.91
N GLN A 97 0.97 -6.58 15.02
CA GLN A 97 0.34 -5.80 16.11
C GLN A 97 0.60 -6.35 17.52
N ASN A 98 1.26 -7.50 17.64
CA ASN A 98 1.67 -8.17 18.87
C ASN A 98 2.75 -7.40 19.66
N GLU A 99 3.59 -6.58 19.01
CA GLU A 99 4.71 -5.91 19.70
C GLU A 99 4.39 -4.54 20.29
N LEU A 100 3.14 -4.08 20.20
CA LEU A 100 2.68 -2.84 20.84
C LEU A 100 2.02 -3.11 22.20
N GLU A 101 2.62 -3.93 23.07
CA GLU A 101 2.29 -3.85 24.50
C GLU A 101 2.79 -2.50 25.02
N PRO A 102 1.90 -1.55 25.34
CA PRO A 102 2.34 -0.28 25.91
C PRO A 102 3.00 -0.59 27.26
N ALA A 103 4.26 -0.20 27.42
CA ALA A 103 5.05 -0.33 28.66
C ALA A 103 4.35 0.27 29.91
N TRP A 104 3.22 0.97 29.75
CA TRP A 104 2.34 1.38 30.83
C TRP A 104 1.65 0.20 31.54
N ASN A 105 1.33 -0.89 30.83
CA ASN A 105 0.65 -2.06 31.40
C ASN A 105 1.54 -2.85 32.38
N SER A 106 2.87 -2.67 32.33
CA SER A 106 3.79 -3.29 33.28
C SER A 106 3.81 -2.64 34.67
N SER A 107 3.23 -1.44 34.85
CA SER A 107 3.24 -0.75 36.15
C SER A 107 2.10 -1.15 37.10
N VAL A 108 1.13 -1.95 36.66
CA VAL A 108 -0.02 -2.35 37.49
C VAL A 108 0.12 -3.70 38.19
N SER A 109 1.26 -4.41 38.05
CA SER A 109 1.45 -5.72 38.69
C SER A 109 2.75 -5.83 39.50
N THR A 110 2.95 -4.91 40.45
CA THR A 110 3.80 -5.19 41.62
C THR A 110 3.16 -4.59 42.87
N LYS A 111 2.23 -5.33 43.50
CA LYS A 111 2.00 -5.35 44.95
C LYS A 111 0.83 -6.29 45.29
N ALA A 112 1.13 -7.58 45.40
CA ALA A 112 0.33 -8.52 46.19
C ALA A 112 1.13 -9.78 46.54
N LYS A 113 1.98 -9.71 47.57
CA LYS A 113 2.26 -10.88 48.41
C LYS A 113 2.82 -10.44 49.76
N THR A 114 1.91 -10.16 50.69
CA THR A 114 2.17 -10.15 52.12
C THR A 114 2.46 -11.58 52.56
N ARG A 115 3.59 -11.80 53.23
CA ARG A 115 3.66 -12.72 54.36
C ARG A 115 4.74 -12.26 55.33
#